data_AF-A0A0B8WJN9-F1
#
_entry.id   AF-A0A0B8WJN9-F1
#
_cell.length_a   1.000
_cell.length_b   1.000
_cell.length_c   1.000
_cell.angle_alpha   90.00
_cell.angle_beta   90.00
_cell.angle_gamma   90.00
#
_symmetry.space_group_name_H-M   'P 1'
#
loop_
_entity.id
_entity.type
_entity.pdbx_description
1 polymer ?
#
loop_
_entity_poly.entity_id
_entity_poly.type
_entity_poly.pdbx_seq_one_letter_code
_entity_poly.pdbx_strand_id
1 'polypeptide(L)'
;MNLALYIYLCEVVGSLDGMFAAFSIVSGILVCAGIFGILMHQDFDQFKRGEELVKAKAGRKTFITGVKVLAALCPTFALIAAVIPSQKTMYAMAAAYYGEQAVKSETFQRLNGKAMQLLEVKIDELLETKK
;
A
#
# COMPACT_ATOMS: atom_id res chain seq x y z
N MET A 1 -16.57 5.25 -14.84
CA MET A 1 -15.73 5.54 -13.65
C MET A 1 -14.61 6.46 -14.09
N ASN A 2 -14.30 7.51 -13.34
CA ASN A 2 -13.12 8.35 -13.63
C ASN A 2 -11.87 7.47 -13.57
N LEU A 3 -11.09 7.45 -14.65
CA LEU A 3 -9.84 6.68 -14.76
C LEU A 3 -8.90 6.97 -13.57
N ALA A 4 -8.89 8.23 -13.11
CA ALA A 4 -8.14 8.67 -11.93
C ALA A 4 -8.51 7.87 -10.67
N LEU A 5 -9.79 7.55 -10.44
CA LEU A 5 -10.23 6.82 -9.26
C LEU A 5 -9.76 5.35 -9.28
N TYR A 6 -9.60 4.78 -10.47
CA TYR A 6 -9.01 3.44 -10.65
C TYR A 6 -7.52 3.43 -10.33
N ILE A 7 -6.81 4.46 -10.82
CA ILE A 7 -5.38 4.67 -10.53
C ILE A 7 -5.14 4.83 -9.02
N TYR A 8 -6.02 5.56 -8.33
CA TYR A 8 -6.00 5.69 -6.87
C TYR A 8 -6.18 4.35 -6.15
N LEU A 9 -7.22 3.57 -6.49
CA LEU A 9 -7.49 2.28 -5.85
C LEU A 9 -6.35 1.28 -6.05
N CYS A 10 -5.75 1.24 -7.23
CA CYS A 10 -4.59 0.36 -7.50
C CYS A 10 -3.40 0.70 -6.59
N GLU A 11 -3.12 1.97 -6.35
CA GLU A 11 -2.02 2.37 -5.47
C GLU A 11 -2.34 2.11 -3.99
N VAL A 12 -3.56 2.39 -3.53
CA VAL A 12 -3.96 2.11 -2.14
C VAL A 12 -3.85 0.60 -1.85
N VAL A 13 -4.33 -0.25 -2.77
CA VAL A 13 -4.22 -1.71 -2.63
C VAL A 13 -2.76 -2.17 -2.64
N GLY A 14 -1.91 -1.61 -3.51
CA GLY A 14 -0.48 -1.92 -3.53
C GLY A 14 0.27 -1.45 -2.28
N SER A 15 -0.13 -0.30 -1.72
CA SER A 15 0.47 0.27 -0.51
C SER A 15 0.10 -0.54 0.74
N LEU A 16 -1.13 -1.07 0.80
CA LEU A 16 -1.58 -1.98 1.86
C LEU A 16 -0.74 -3.27 1.91
N ASP A 17 -0.41 -3.86 0.76
CA ASP A 17 0.43 -5.07 0.69
C ASP A 17 1.84 -4.81 1.26
N GLY A 18 2.47 -3.70 0.86
CA GLY A 18 3.78 -3.29 1.40
C GLY A 18 3.76 -3.06 2.92
N MET A 19 2.64 -2.57 3.45
CA MET A 19 2.48 -2.40 4.90
C MET A 19 2.31 -3.72 5.64
N PHE A 20 1.50 -4.65 5.13
CA PHE A 20 1.39 -5.98 5.72
C PHE A 20 2.73 -6.71 5.74
N ALA A 21 3.53 -6.55 4.67
CA ALA A 21 4.90 -7.06 4.63
C ALA A 21 5.77 -6.42 5.72
N ALA A 22 5.76 -5.10 5.87
CA ALA A 22 6.54 -4.41 6.91
C ALA A 22 6.10 -4.80 8.33
N PHE A 23 4.80 -4.90 8.61
CA PHE A 23 4.27 -5.37 9.89
C PHE A 23 4.69 -6.81 10.19
N SER A 24 4.71 -7.68 9.18
CA SER A 24 5.16 -9.07 9.35
C SER A 24 6.62 -9.14 9.81
N ILE A 25 7.50 -8.30 9.24
CA ILE A 25 8.92 -8.25 9.58
C ILE A 25 9.11 -7.72 11.02
N VAL A 26 8.46 -6.60 11.35
CA VAL A 26 8.59 -6.00 12.70
C VAL A 26 8.03 -6.93 13.77
N SER A 27 6.88 -7.57 13.52
CA SER A 27 6.31 -8.54 14.46
C SER A 27 7.20 -9.77 14.62
N GLY A 28 7.81 -10.27 13.53
CA GLY A 28 8.78 -11.36 13.57
C GLY A 28 9.98 -11.03 14.46
N ILE A 29 10.57 -9.83 14.30
CA ILE A 29 11.70 -9.37 15.12
C ILE A 29 11.31 -9.29 16.60
N LEU A 30 10.12 -8.74 16.92
CA LEU A 30 9.62 -8.65 18.30
C LEU A 30 9.41 -10.03 18.94
N VAL A 31 8.87 -11.00 18.19
CA VAL A 31 8.69 -12.37 18.66
C VAL A 31 10.05 -13.03 18.93
N CYS A 32 11.00 -12.91 18.00
CA CYS A 32 12.35 -13.42 18.19
C CYS A 32 13.03 -12.79 19.42
N ALA A 33 12.98 -11.47 19.58
CA ALA A 33 13.52 -10.77 20.74
C ALA A 33 12.84 -11.19 22.05
N GLY A 34 11.52 -11.45 22.02
CA GLY A 34 10.76 -11.95 23.16
C GLY A 34 11.19 -13.36 23.58
N ILE A 35 11.38 -14.26 22.61
CA ILE A 35 11.85 -15.63 22.85
C ILE A 35 13.28 -15.61 23.42
N PHE A 36 14.19 -14.85 22.79
CA PHE A 36 15.56 -14.68 23.29
C PHE A 36 15.60 -14.08 24.70
N GLY A 37 14.73 -13.10 24.99
CA GLY A 37 14.59 -12.53 26.32
C GLY A 37 14.10 -13.54 27.36
N ILE A 38 13.17 -14.44 27.00
CA ILE A 38 12.70 -15.52 27.90
C ILE A 38 13.80 -16.55 28.14
N LEU A 39 14.52 -16.96 27.08
CA LEU A 39 15.60 -17.93 27.18
C LEU A 39 16.76 -17.39 28.02
N MET A 40 17.21 -16.16 27.76
CA MET A 40 18.25 -15.53 28.60
C MET A 40 17.78 -15.34 30.04
N HIS A 41 16.49 -15.05 30.29
CA HIS A 41 16.01 -14.92 31.66
C HIS A 41 16.02 -16.25 32.41
N GLN A 42 15.73 -17.39 31.75
CA GLN A 42 15.83 -18.71 32.36
C GLN A 42 17.28 -19.05 32.76
N ASP A 43 18.25 -18.62 31.96
CA ASP A 43 19.68 -18.78 32.28
C ASP A 43 20.14 -17.84 33.41
N PHE A 44 19.63 -16.60 33.47
CA PHE A 44 19.97 -15.64 34.52
C PHE A 44 19.26 -15.90 35.87
N ASP A 45 18.03 -16.44 35.87
CA ASP A 45 17.27 -16.73 37.09
C ASP A 45 17.88 -17.88 37.92
N GLN A 46 18.67 -18.76 37.30
CA GLN A 46 19.42 -19.77 38.05
C GLN A 46 20.59 -19.19 38.86
N PHE A 47 21.03 -17.95 38.58
CA PHE A 47 22.23 -17.36 39.18
C PHE A 47 21.99 -16.44 40.39
N LYS A 48 20.77 -15.92 40.63
CA LYS A 48 20.52 -14.98 41.74
C LYS A 48 19.15 -15.15 42.41
N ARG A 49 19.11 -15.88 43.53
CA ARG A 49 17.94 -15.91 44.43
C ARG A 49 17.81 -14.61 45.21
N GLY A 50 16.59 -14.09 45.31
CA GLY A 50 16.16 -13.24 46.42
C GLY A 50 15.49 -11.93 46.01
N GLU A 51 16.28 -10.93 45.59
CA GLU A 51 15.81 -9.54 45.56
C GLU A 51 15.69 -8.91 44.15
N GLU A 52 16.43 -9.38 43.14
CA GLU A 52 16.40 -8.78 41.78
C GLU A 52 15.17 -9.18 40.95
N LEU A 53 14.47 -10.26 41.32
CA LEU A 53 13.25 -10.76 40.65
C LEU A 53 12.10 -9.74 40.66
N VAL A 54 12.01 -8.89 41.69
CA VAL A 54 10.96 -7.88 41.81
C VAL A 54 11.21 -6.72 40.84
N LYS A 55 12.47 -6.30 40.67
CA LYS A 55 12.87 -5.26 39.70
C LYS A 55 12.76 -5.76 38.26
N ALA A 56 13.09 -7.02 38.00
CA ALA A 56 12.91 -7.65 36.68
C ALA A 56 11.42 -7.74 36.28
N LYS A 57 10.52 -8.09 37.21
CA LYS A 57 9.06 -8.07 36.98
C LYS A 57 8.51 -6.68 36.72
N ALA A 58 9.02 -5.65 37.41
CA ALA A 58 8.60 -4.26 37.21
C ALA A 58 9.04 -3.75 35.82
N GLY A 59 10.29 -3.98 35.43
CA GLY A 59 10.80 -3.66 34.09
C GLY A 59 10.02 -4.37 32.97
N ARG A 60 9.65 -5.64 33.18
CA ARG A 60 8.81 -6.42 32.25
C ARG A 60 7.42 -5.82 32.08
N LYS A 61 6.78 -5.35 33.15
CA LYS A 61 5.44 -4.73 33.09
C LYS A 61 5.49 -3.39 32.35
N THR A 62 6.53 -2.59 32.56
CA THR A 62 6.74 -1.33 31.84
C THR A 62 7.06 -1.56 30.37
N PHE A 63 7.90 -2.56 30.05
CA PHE A 63 8.23 -2.92 28.67
C PHE A 63 7.02 -3.47 27.91
N ILE A 64 6.24 -4.37 28.52
CA ILE A 64 5.00 -4.90 27.90
C ILE A 64 3.95 -3.80 27.73
N THR A 65 3.83 -2.87 28.68
CA THR A 65 2.88 -1.76 28.57
C THR A 65 3.33 -0.77 27.49
N GLY A 66 4.62 -0.46 27.41
CA GLY A 66 5.21 0.36 26.35
C GLY A 66 5.03 -0.28 24.97
N VAL A 67 5.30 -1.58 24.83
CA VAL A 67 5.09 -2.33 23.59
C VAL A 67 3.61 -2.40 23.22
N LYS A 68 2.69 -2.54 24.18
CA LYS A 68 1.24 -2.52 23.91
C LYS A 68 0.77 -1.16 23.39
N VAL A 69 1.27 -0.06 23.96
CA VAL A 69 0.93 1.29 23.50
C VAL A 69 1.54 1.54 22.12
N LEU A 70 2.81 1.17 21.91
CA LEU A 70 3.46 1.30 20.60
C LEU A 70 2.78 0.44 19.53
N ALA A 71 2.40 -0.79 19.87
CA ALA A 71 1.68 -1.70 18.99
C ALA A 71 0.25 -1.24 18.68
N ALA A 72 -0.37 -0.44 19.54
CA ALA A 72 -1.67 0.18 19.27
C ALA A 72 -1.55 1.47 18.44
N LEU A 73 -0.45 2.23 18.61
CA LEU A 73 -0.23 3.52 17.94
C LEU A 73 0.38 3.38 16.54
N CYS A 74 1.16 2.34 16.30
CA CYS A 74 1.78 2.05 15.00
C CYS A 74 0.76 1.75 13.88
N PRO A 75 -0.27 0.89 14.07
CA PRO A 75 -1.23 0.59 13.01
C PRO A 75 -2.10 1.78 12.62
N THR A 76 -2.41 2.69 13.54
CA THR A 76 -3.26 3.86 13.25
C THR A 76 -2.52 4.88 12.36
N PHE A 77 -1.26 5.17 12.66
CA PHE A 77 -0.43 6.02 11.79
C PHE A 77 -0.14 5.39 10.44
N ALA A 78 0.09 4.07 10.43
CA ALA A 78 0.32 3.32 9.21
C ALA A 78 -0.93 3.39 8.30
N LEU A 79 -2.12 3.14 8.84
CA LEU A 79 -3.38 3.22 8.07
C LEU A 79 -3.61 4.60 7.44
N ILE A 80 -3.28 5.68 8.15
CA ILE A 80 -3.39 7.04 7.60
C ILE A 80 -2.40 7.23 6.44
N ALA A 81 -1.17 6.72 6.57
CA ALA A 81 -0.17 6.80 5.51
C ALA A 81 -0.54 5.97 4.27
N ALA A 82 -1.24 4.84 4.44
CA ALA A 82 -1.70 3.97 3.36
C ALA A 82 -2.69 4.65 2.40
N VAL A 83 -3.50 5.56 2.95
CA VAL A 83 -4.58 6.23 2.22
C VAL A 83 -4.04 7.42 1.40
N ILE A 84 -2.83 7.89 1.72
CA ILE A 84 -2.19 9.01 1.04
C ILE A 84 -1.46 8.48 -0.20
N PRO A 85 -1.93 8.81 -1.42
CA PRO A 85 -1.29 8.37 -2.65
C PRO A 85 0.07 9.04 -2.83
N SER A 86 1.00 8.38 -3.51
CA SER A 86 2.33 8.93 -3.75
C SER A 86 2.29 10.05 -4.80
N GLN A 87 3.32 10.90 -4.81
CA GLN A 87 3.43 12.01 -5.77
C GLN A 87 3.28 11.53 -7.22
N LYS A 88 3.90 10.39 -7.58
CA LYS A 88 3.87 9.84 -8.94
C LYS A 88 2.45 9.49 -9.39
N THR A 89 1.67 8.90 -8.50
CA THR A 89 0.30 8.48 -8.79
C THR A 89 -0.64 9.67 -8.83
N MET A 90 -0.39 10.68 -8.00
CA MET A 90 -1.10 11.96 -8.09
C MET A 90 -0.90 12.63 -9.47
N TYR A 91 0.32 12.60 -10.01
CA TYR A 91 0.59 13.04 -11.39
C TYR A 91 -0.10 12.16 -12.44
N ALA A 92 -0.13 10.84 -12.25
CA ALA A 92 -0.83 9.93 -13.15
C ALA A 92 -2.35 10.16 -13.15
N MET A 93 -2.95 10.42 -11.98
CA MET A 93 -4.36 10.82 -11.87
C MET A 93 -4.63 12.14 -12.58
N ALA A 94 -3.75 13.13 -12.44
CA ALA A 94 -3.88 14.41 -13.15
C ALA A 94 -3.81 14.21 -14.67
N ALA A 95 -2.81 13.47 -15.16
CA ALA A 95 -2.67 13.15 -16.59
C ALA A 95 -3.89 12.40 -17.13
N ALA A 96 -4.40 11.41 -16.39
CA ALA A 96 -5.60 10.68 -16.76
C ALA A 96 -6.85 11.57 -16.80
N TYR A 97 -6.98 12.51 -15.87
CA TYR A 97 -8.08 13.47 -15.84
C TYR A 97 -8.04 14.43 -17.04
N TYR A 98 -6.86 14.96 -17.39
CA TYR A 98 -6.69 15.79 -18.58
C TYR A 98 -6.91 14.98 -19.88
N GLY A 99 -6.48 13.72 -19.92
CA GLY A 99 -6.72 12.81 -21.05
C GLY A 99 -8.21 12.50 -21.24
N GLU A 100 -8.94 12.20 -20.16
CA GLU A 100 -10.39 12.00 -20.23
C GLU A 100 -11.13 13.24 -20.73
N GLN A 101 -10.71 14.44 -20.30
CA GLN A 101 -11.29 15.68 -20.79
C GLN A 101 -10.97 15.93 -22.27
N ALA A 102 -9.74 15.64 -22.71
CA ALA A 102 -9.35 15.79 -24.10
C ALA A 102 -10.17 14.86 -25.02
N VAL A 103 -10.38 13.60 -24.63
CA VAL A 103 -11.17 12.61 -25.38
C VAL A 103 -12.67 12.94 -25.35
N LYS A 104 -13.17 13.50 -24.25
CA LYS A 104 -14.56 13.97 -24.15
C LYS A 104 -14.83 15.29 -24.86
N SER A 105 -13.80 15.98 -25.36
CA SER A 105 -14.01 17.19 -26.16
C SER A 105 -14.77 16.85 -27.45
N GLU A 106 -15.76 17.68 -27.81
CA GLU A 106 -16.53 17.49 -29.05
C GLU A 106 -15.63 17.45 -30.29
N THR A 107 -14.53 18.19 -30.26
CA THR A 107 -13.53 18.23 -31.32
C THR A 107 -12.89 16.86 -31.54
N PHE A 108 -12.51 16.15 -30.47
CA PHE A 108 -11.89 14.83 -30.56
C PHE A 108 -12.88 13.76 -31.00
N GLN A 109 -14.13 13.83 -30.51
CA GLN A 109 -15.19 12.91 -30.95
C GLN A 109 -15.54 13.09 -32.44
N ARG A 110 -15.60 14.34 -32.92
CA ARG A 110 -15.80 14.64 -34.34
C ARG A 110 -14.65 14.16 -35.22
N LEU A 111 -13.41 14.35 -34.78
CA LEU A 111 -12.23 13.87 -35.50
C LEU A 111 -12.17 12.35 -35.54
N ASN A 112 -12.45 11.69 -34.42
CA ASN A 112 -12.46 10.23 -34.34
C ASN A 112 -13.57 9.63 -35.23
N GLY A 113 -14.76 10.26 -35.24
CA GLY A 113 -15.85 9.85 -36.14
C GLY A 113 -15.48 9.97 -37.62
N LYS A 114 -14.84 11.09 -38.01
CA LYS A 114 -14.35 11.27 -39.39
C LYS A 114 -13.24 10.28 -39.76
N ALA A 115 -12.34 10.00 -38.83
CA ALA A 115 -11.26 9.03 -39.05
C ALA A 115 -11.81 7.61 -39.23
N MET A 116 -12.83 7.21 -38.46
CA MET A 116 -13.48 5.91 -38.62
C MET A 116 -14.25 5.79 -39.93
N GLN A 117 -14.98 6.83 -40.34
CA GLN A 117 -15.63 6.84 -41.65
C GLN A 117 -14.63 6.68 -42.79
N LEU A 118 -13.47 7.35 -42.71
CA LEU A 118 -12.43 7.22 -43.72
C LEU A 118 -11.84 5.79 -43.76
N LEU A 119 -11.72 5.16 -42.59
CA LEU A 119 -11.22 3.79 -42.46
C LEU A 119 -12.21 2.77 -43.01
N GLU A 120 -13.51 2.91 -42.74
CA GLU A 120 -14.57 2.08 -43.31
C GLU A 120 -14.56 2.15 -44.84
N VAL A 121 -14.52 3.36 -45.42
CA VAL A 121 -14.47 3.55 -46.87
C VAL A 121 -13.26 2.84 -47.49
N LYS A 122 -12.08 2.95 -46.87
CA LYS A 122 -10.88 2.25 -47.35
C LYS A 122 -10.96 0.73 -47.21
N ILE A 123 -11.59 0.24 -46.16
CA ILE A 123 -11.79 -1.20 -45.94
C ILE A 123 -12.75 -1.76 -47.00
N ASP A 124 -13.83 -1.03 -47.29
CA ASP A 124 -14.81 -1.42 -48.30
C ASP A 124 -14.18 -1.40 -49.71
N GLU A 125 -13.39 -0.38 -50.05
CA GLU A 125 -12.60 -0.36 -51.30
C GLU A 125 -11.70 -1.60 -51.43
N LEU A 126 -10.99 -1.97 -50.36
CA LEU A 126 -10.10 -3.14 -50.37
C LEU A 126 -10.87 -4.47 -50.46
N LEU A 127 -12.10 -4.53 -49.94
CA LEU A 127 -12.97 -5.71 -50.03
C LEU A 127 -13.61 -5.83 -51.41
N GLU A 128 -14.00 -4.72 -52.04
CA GLU A 128 -14.51 -4.71 -53.42
C GLU A 128 -13.40 -5.02 -54.43
N THR A 129 -12.17 -4.56 -54.20
CA THR A 129 -11.02 -4.86 -55.07
C THR A 129 -10.58 -6.33 -54.99
N LYS A 130 -11.06 -7.09 -53.98
CA LYS A 130 -10.75 -8.51 -53.78
C LYS A 130 -11.79 -9.48 -54.38
N LYS A 131 -12.89 -8.97 -54.95
CA LYS A 131 -13.87 -9.75 -55.71
C LYS A 131 -13.55 -9.72 -57.21
#